data_AF-A0A8J4QHZ8-F1
#
_entry.id   AF-A0A8J4QHZ8-F1
#
_cell.length_a   1.000
_cell.length_b   1.000
_cell.length_c   1.000
_cell.angle_alpha   90.00
_cell.angle_beta   90.00
_cell.angle_gamma   90.00
#
_symmetry.space_group_name_H-M   'P 1'
#
loop_
_entity.id
_entity.type
_entity.pdbx_description
1 polymer ?
#
loop_
_entity_poly.entity_id
_entity_poly.type
_entity_poly.pdbx_seq_one_letter_code
_entity_poly.pdbx_strand_id
1 'polypeptide(L)'
;MEASFRPVSFLFLAFLFLPNFLFFFFFCTGLSELRCIDTERHALLNFKQHLIDPSNRLSSWTAHGDCCLWEGVVCHNLTGHVHELHLRTFYPEGGFAPSNN
;
A
#
# COMPACT_ATOMS: atom_id res chain seq x y z
N MET A 1 -30.81 -39.48 19.60
CA MET A 1 -31.23 -38.25 18.90
C MET A 1 -30.30 -38.15 17.72
N GLU A 2 -30.56 -38.92 16.68
CA GLU A 2 -29.69 -38.96 15.51
C GLU A 2 -30.24 -37.91 14.55
N ALA A 3 -29.64 -36.72 14.56
CA ALA A 3 -29.84 -35.78 13.47
C ALA A 3 -29.25 -36.44 12.22
N SER A 4 -30.09 -37.17 11.47
CA SER A 4 -29.77 -37.71 10.15
C SER A 4 -29.48 -36.52 9.23
N PHE A 5 -28.23 -36.08 9.25
CA PHE A 5 -27.78 -34.96 8.48
C PHE A 5 -27.65 -35.44 7.04
N ARG A 6 -28.73 -35.27 6.28
CA ARG A 6 -28.82 -35.71 4.89
C ARG A 6 -27.64 -35.11 4.12
N PRO A 7 -26.77 -35.91 3.50
CA PRO A 7 -25.58 -35.41 2.77
C PRO A 7 -25.97 -34.42 1.66
N VAL A 8 -27.19 -34.54 1.14
CA VAL A 8 -27.81 -33.62 0.19
C VAL A 8 -27.91 -32.19 0.74
N SER A 9 -28.19 -32.02 2.03
CA SER A 9 -28.26 -30.71 2.68
C SER A 9 -26.88 -30.05 2.76
N PHE A 10 -25.83 -30.82 3.06
CA PHE A 10 -24.46 -30.34 3.01
C PHE A 10 -24.04 -29.95 1.59
N LEU A 11 -24.39 -30.76 0.59
CA LEU A 11 -24.11 -30.46 -0.82
C LEU A 11 -24.81 -29.18 -1.28
N PHE A 12 -26.06 -28.96 -0.85
CA PHE A 12 -26.84 -27.78 -1.18
C PHE A 12 -26.26 -26.51 -0.54
N LEU A 13 -25.85 -26.58 0.72
CA LEU A 13 -25.17 -25.46 1.39
C LEU A 13 -23.82 -25.17 0.73
N ALA A 14 -23.00 -26.19 0.46
CA ALA A 14 -21.74 -26.02 -0.26
C ALA A 14 -21.97 -25.31 -1.61
N PHE A 15 -22.99 -25.71 -2.37
CA PHE A 15 -23.31 -25.10 -3.66
C PHE A 15 -23.72 -23.62 -3.58
N LEU A 16 -24.35 -23.19 -2.48
CA LEU A 16 -24.71 -21.78 -2.27
C LEU A 16 -23.54 -20.94 -1.76
N PHE A 17 -22.70 -21.50 -0.89
CA PHE A 17 -21.61 -20.77 -0.25
C PHE A 17 -20.34 -20.72 -1.09
N LEU A 18 -20.01 -21.76 -1.86
CA LEU A 18 -18.81 -21.80 -2.72
C LEU A 18 -18.73 -20.65 -3.74
N PRO A 19 -19.77 -20.36 -4.55
CA PRO A 19 -19.69 -19.29 -5.54
C PRO A 19 -19.63 -17.91 -4.88
N ASN A 20 -20.32 -17.69 -3.75
CA ASN A 20 -20.24 -16.44 -2.99
C ASN A 20 -18.87 -16.24 -2.33
N PHE A 21 -18.28 -17.31 -1.79
CA PHE A 21 -16.94 -17.29 -1.22
C PHE A 21 -15.88 -17.04 -2.29
N LEU A 22 -15.96 -17.71 -3.43
CA LEU A 22 -15.06 -17.50 -4.57
C LEU A 22 -15.24 -16.11 -5.18
N PHE A 23 -16.46 -15.57 -5.22
CA PHE A 23 -16.74 -14.21 -5.69
C PHE A 23 -16.16 -13.16 -4.73
N PHE A 24 -16.32 -13.34 -3.42
CA PHE A 24 -15.68 -12.48 -2.40
C PHE A 24 -14.16 -12.54 -2.49
N PHE A 25 -13.60 -13.75 -2.66
CA PHE A 25 -12.16 -13.93 -2.84
C PHE A 25 -11.68 -13.23 -4.11
N PHE A 26 -12.36 -13.40 -5.25
CA PHE A 26 -12.01 -12.78 -6.53
C PHE A 26 -12.11 -11.25 -6.49
N PHE A 27 -13.07 -10.68 -5.76
CA PHE A 27 -13.13 -9.23 -5.50
C PHE A 27 -12.05 -8.75 -4.53
N CYS A 28 -11.70 -9.52 -3.49
CA CYS A 28 -10.62 -9.19 -2.57
C CYS A 28 -9.22 -9.32 -3.20
N THR A 29 -9.05 -10.21 -4.18
CA THR A 29 -7.77 -10.44 -4.88
C THR A 29 -7.71 -9.86 -6.28
N GLY A 30 -8.74 -9.12 -6.70
CA GLY A 30 -8.85 -8.54 -8.04
C GLY A 30 -7.83 -7.42 -8.26
N LEU A 31 -6.69 -7.79 -8.84
CA LEU A 31 -5.66 -6.91 -9.40
C LEU A 31 -4.96 -5.99 -8.37
N SER A 32 -4.18 -6.59 -7.47
CA SER A 32 -3.17 -5.88 -6.68
C SER A 32 -1.97 -5.45 -7.55
N GLU A 33 -2.19 -4.69 -8.63
CA GLU A 33 -1.23 -3.61 -8.88
C GLU A 33 -1.45 -2.67 -7.70
N LEU A 34 -0.60 -2.76 -6.68
CA LEU A 34 -0.70 -1.95 -5.45
C LEU A 34 -0.52 -0.48 -5.82
N ARG A 35 -1.55 0.14 -6.39
CA ARG A 35 -1.63 1.56 -6.64
C ARG A 35 -1.87 2.19 -5.29
N CYS A 36 -0.95 3.04 -4.87
CA CYS A 36 -1.10 3.89 -3.70
C CYS A 36 -2.52 4.43 -3.52
N ILE A 37 -2.99 4.37 -2.28
CA ILE A 37 -4.32 4.82 -1.89
C ILE A 37 -4.42 6.33 -2.11
N ASP A 38 -5.47 6.76 -2.82
CA ASP A 38 -5.63 8.17 -3.21
C ASP A 38 -5.58 9.14 -2.02
N THR A 39 -6.16 8.76 -0.88
CA THR A 39 -6.16 9.60 0.33
C THR A 39 -4.76 9.76 0.92
N GLU A 40 -3.97 8.70 0.94
CA GLU A 40 -2.57 8.73 1.39
C GLU A 40 -1.71 9.55 0.43
N ARG A 41 -1.90 9.38 -0.88
CA ARG A 41 -1.23 10.21 -1.90
C ARG A 41 -1.48 11.69 -1.65
N HIS A 42 -2.73 12.09 -1.44
CA HIS A 42 -3.07 13.50 -1.19
C HIS A 42 -2.49 14.00 0.14
N ALA A 43 -2.52 13.19 1.19
CA ALA A 43 -1.93 13.54 2.47
C ALA A 43 -0.41 13.76 2.37
N LEU A 44 0.30 12.90 1.64
CA LEU A 44 1.74 13.04 1.40
C LEU A 44 2.09 14.25 0.54
N LEU A 45 1.29 14.56 -0.49
CA LEU A 45 1.49 15.76 -1.31
C LEU A 45 1.21 17.04 -0.53
N ASN A 46 0.22 17.04 0.35
CA ASN A 46 -0.01 18.14 1.29
C ASN A 46 1.19 18.28 2.23
N PHE A 47 1.63 17.17 2.83
CA PHE A 47 2.80 17.14 3.71
C PHE A 47 4.06 17.70 3.04
N LYS A 48 4.31 17.35 1.78
CA LYS A 48 5.42 17.90 0.96
C LYS A 48 5.40 19.43 0.87
N GLN A 49 4.22 20.06 0.74
CA GLN A 49 4.12 21.53 0.65
C GLN A 49 4.55 22.23 1.93
N HIS A 50 4.53 21.53 3.06
CA HIS A 50 4.91 22.04 4.37
C HIS A 50 6.38 21.75 4.74
N LEU A 51 7.13 21.08 3.85
CA LEU A 51 8.54 20.76 4.07
C LEU A 51 9.45 21.66 3.23
N ILE A 52 10.56 22.09 3.82
CA ILE A 52 11.67 22.73 3.11
C ILE A 52 12.61 21.62 2.66
N ASP A 53 12.68 21.37 1.36
CA ASP A 53 13.52 20.33 0.75
C ASP A 53 14.59 20.95 -0.16
N PRO A 54 15.70 21.46 0.41
CA PRO A 54 16.77 22.07 -0.38
C PRO A 54 17.51 21.04 -1.26
N SER A 55 17.41 19.76 -0.90
CA SER A 55 18.03 18.63 -1.59
C SER A 55 17.19 18.04 -2.72
N ASN A 56 15.95 18.50 -2.91
CA ASN A 56 15.00 18.00 -3.89
C ASN A 56 14.76 16.46 -3.84
N ARG A 57 14.81 15.89 -2.63
CA ARG A 57 14.58 14.45 -2.40
C ARG A 57 13.12 14.04 -2.55
N LEU A 58 12.19 14.96 -2.31
CA LEU A 58 10.76 14.74 -2.49
C LEU A 58 10.34 14.96 -3.95
N SER A 59 11.30 15.04 -4.89
CA SER A 59 11.03 15.26 -6.32
C SER A 59 10.18 14.15 -6.94
N SER A 60 10.35 12.91 -6.51
CA SER A 60 9.56 11.77 -7.00
C SER A 60 8.09 11.83 -6.55
N TRP A 61 7.76 12.66 -5.56
CA TRP A 61 6.41 12.77 -5.02
C TRP A 61 5.53 13.62 -5.94
N THR A 62 4.77 12.95 -6.80
CA THR A 62 4.00 13.55 -7.90
C THR A 62 2.48 13.36 -7.76
N ALA A 63 1.69 14.23 -8.37
CA ALA A 63 0.22 14.12 -8.33
C ALA A 63 -0.33 12.82 -8.96
N HIS A 64 0.43 12.25 -9.89
CA HIS A 64 0.08 11.05 -10.66
C HIS A 64 1.10 9.95 -10.39
N GLY A 65 0.64 8.70 -10.38
CA GLY A 65 1.48 7.53 -10.18
C GLY A 65 1.27 6.87 -8.82
N ASP A 66 2.04 5.81 -8.61
CA ASP A 66 2.03 5.03 -7.38
C ASP A 66 3.00 5.66 -6.35
N CYS A 67 2.47 6.08 -5.20
CA CYS A 67 3.28 6.65 -4.13
C CYS A 67 4.19 5.64 -3.44
N CYS A 68 3.94 4.33 -3.58
CA CYS A 68 4.85 3.31 -3.07
C CYS A 68 6.17 3.24 -3.85
N LEU A 69 6.22 3.88 -5.03
CA LEU A 69 7.43 4.04 -5.83
C LEU A 69 8.18 5.35 -5.53
N TRP A 70 7.65 6.18 -4.62
CA TRP A 70 8.31 7.42 -4.26
C TRP A 70 9.52 7.18 -3.36
N GLU A 71 10.56 7.99 -3.55
CA GLU A 71 11.76 7.93 -2.73
C GLU A 71 11.41 8.17 -1.26
N GLY A 72 11.85 7.25 -0.40
CA GLY A 72 11.63 7.31 1.03
C GLY A 72 10.21 6.96 1.50
N VAL A 73 9.31 6.49 0.61
CA VAL A 73 7.99 5.99 1.02
C VAL A 73 8.05 4.47 1.12
N VAL A 74 7.59 3.93 2.26
CA VAL A 74 7.53 2.48 2.48
C VAL A 74 6.08 2.06 2.69
N CYS A 75 5.59 1.22 1.78
CA CYS A 75 4.25 0.68 1.81
C CYS A 75 4.22 -0.73 2.41
N HIS A 76 3.08 -1.11 2.98
CA HIS A 76 2.83 -2.44 3.48
C HIS A 76 2.45 -3.38 2.32
N ASN A 77 3.23 -4.44 2.11
CA ASN A 77 3.13 -5.31 0.93
C ASN A 77 1.78 -6.03 0.75
N LEU A 78 1.00 -6.19 1.82
CA LEU A 78 -0.31 -6.88 1.75
C LEU A 78 -1.49 -5.93 1.57
N THR A 79 -1.35 -4.68 2.04
CA THR A 79 -2.48 -3.74 2.10
C THR A 79 -2.29 -2.51 1.22
N GLY A 80 -1.06 -2.24 0.76
CA GLY A 80 -0.73 -1.05 -0.02
C GLY A 80 -0.68 0.25 0.79
N HIS A 81 -0.90 0.19 2.11
CA HIS A 81 -0.85 1.36 2.99
C HIS A 81 0.57 1.84 3.23
N VAL A 82 0.79 3.15 3.18
CA VAL A 82 2.04 3.79 3.63
C VAL A 82 2.14 3.65 5.15
N HIS A 83 3.20 3.01 5.65
CA HIS A 83 3.43 2.86 7.10
C HIS A 83 4.73 3.49 7.59
N GLU A 84 5.66 3.84 6.70
CA GLU A 84 6.90 4.49 7.08
C GLU A 84 7.39 5.49 6.02
N LEU A 85 8.03 6.58 6.49
CA LEU A 85 8.60 7.65 5.67
C LEU A 85 10.04 7.95 6.08
N HIS A 86 10.97 7.83 5.14
CA HIS A 86 12.40 8.11 5.32
C HIS A 86 12.78 9.49 4.76
N LEU A 87 12.69 10.51 5.60
CA LEU A 87 13.00 11.90 5.24
C LEU A 87 14.45 12.31 5.51
N ARG A 88 15.21 11.49 6.24
CA ARG A 88 16.57 11.83 6.68
C ARG A 88 17.57 11.65 5.54
N THR A 89 18.47 12.62 5.41
CA THR A 89 19.64 12.52 4.55
C THR A 89 20.69 11.66 5.23
N PHE A 90 21.04 10.53 4.62
CA PHE A 90 22.19 9.74 5.06
C PHE A 90 23.45 10.44 4.52
N TYR A 91 24.14 11.15 5.41
CA TYR A 91 25.53 11.50 5.14
C TYR A 91 26.37 10.27 5.51
N PRO A 92 27.06 9.63 4.56
CA PRO A 92 28.06 8.64 4.94
C PRO A 92 29.06 9.34 5.84
N GLU A 93 29.18 8.86 7.08
CA GLU A 93 30.17 9.28 8.08
C GLU A 93 31.57 9.20 7.44
N GLY A 94 32.04 10.30 6.85
CA GLY A 94 33.29 10.35 6.08
C GLY A 94 33.21 11.06 4.72
N GLY A 95 32.04 11.45 4.23
CA GLY A 95 31.88 12.24 3.00
C GLY A 95 32.02 13.74 3.25
N PHE A 96 33.04 14.36 2.67
CA PHE A 96 33.29 15.81 2.69
C PHE A 96 32.00 16.63 2.49
N ALA A 97 31.64 17.45 3.47
CA ALA A 97 30.62 18.48 3.28
C ALA A 97 31.10 19.42 2.16
N PRO A 98 30.22 19.82 1.21
CA PRO A 98 30.61 20.79 0.20
C PRO A 98 30.93 22.12 0.89
N SER A 99 32.20 22.54 0.78
CA SER A 99 32.64 23.87 1.22
C SER A 99 32.01 24.89 0.28
N ASN A 100 30.95 25.56 0.75
CA ASN A 100 30.41 26.76 0.15
C ASN A 100 31.43 27.90 0.31
N ASN A 101 32.03 28.33 -0.80
CA ASN A 101 32.78 29.59 -0.89
C ASN A 101 31.87 30.77 -1.22
#